data_AF-A0A397ER69-F1
#
_entry.id   AF-A0A397ER69-F1
#
_cell.length_a   1.000
_cell.length_b   1.000
_cell.length_c   1.000
_cell.angle_alpha   90.00
_cell.angle_beta   90.00
_cell.angle_gamma   90.00
#
_symmetry.space_group_name_H-M   'P 1'
#
loop_
_entity.id
_entity.type
_entity.pdbx_description
1 polymer ?
#
loop_
_entity_poly.entity_id
_entity_poly.type
_entity_poly.pdbx_seq_one_letter_code
_entity_poly.pdbx_strand_id
1 'polypeptide(L)'
;MDRFGAANMLAKVYPEFQITTPKPGFELTLVANVDTISPQDAAIFKSHIDSDAKREKACTLLQGFRNYLHYHIKASKTYLHIRMRKRVDLLLQAKDPAKTSKKTITGKTFDRKV
;
A
#
# COMPACT_ATOMS: atom_id res chain seq x y z
N MET A 1 -5.95 25.59 -7.41
CA MET A 1 -5.04 25.14 -6.32
C MET A 1 -4.11 24.04 -6.84
N ASP A 2 -3.72 24.12 -8.12
CA ASP A 2 -3.36 22.92 -8.90
C ASP A 2 -1.85 22.68 -8.98
N ARG A 3 -1.02 23.51 -8.36
CA ARG A 3 0.44 23.38 -8.46
C ARG A 3 1.03 22.23 -7.64
N PHE A 4 0.32 21.75 -6.62
CA PHE A 4 0.82 20.70 -5.72
C PHE A 4 -0.23 19.61 -5.56
N GLY A 5 0.08 18.39 -6.02
CA GLY A 5 -0.84 17.26 -5.91
C GLY A 5 -0.30 15.98 -6.55
N ALA A 6 -0.76 14.83 -6.05
CA ALA A 6 -0.35 13.52 -6.56
C ALA A 6 -0.68 13.34 -8.04
N ALA A 7 -1.81 13.87 -8.52
CA ALA A 7 -2.21 13.79 -9.92
C ALA A 7 -1.19 14.47 -10.86
N ASN A 8 -0.75 15.68 -10.53
CA ASN A 8 0.26 16.39 -11.34
C ASN A 8 1.66 15.81 -11.20
N MET A 9 2.02 15.26 -10.03
CA MET A 9 3.26 14.51 -9.86
C MET A 9 3.27 13.23 -10.71
N LEU A 10 2.17 12.47 -10.72
CA LEU A 10 2.06 11.24 -11.50
C LEU A 10 2.14 11.53 -13.00
N ALA A 11 1.40 12.53 -13.49
CA ALA A 11 1.44 12.92 -14.90
C ALA A 11 2.84 13.38 -15.36
N LYS A 12 3.65 13.97 -14.46
CA LYS A 12 5.00 14.42 -14.76
C LYS A 12 6.06 13.31 -14.68
N VAL A 13 5.96 12.44 -13.67
CA VAL A 13 6.97 11.39 -13.40
C VAL A 13 6.69 10.15 -14.25
N TYR A 14 5.43 9.86 -14.52
CA TYR A 14 5.00 8.71 -15.30
C TYR A 14 3.94 9.11 -16.34
N PRO A 15 4.34 9.82 -17.40
CA PRO A 15 3.43 10.27 -18.46
C PRO A 15 2.73 9.12 -19.20
N GLU A 16 3.29 7.90 -19.14
CA GLU A 16 2.72 6.68 -19.71
C GLU A 16 1.51 6.14 -18.95
N PHE A 17 1.32 6.49 -17.68
CA PHE A 17 0.20 6.01 -16.88
C PHE A 17 -0.97 6.99 -16.92
N GLN A 18 -2.04 6.61 -17.62
CA GLN A 18 -3.27 7.37 -17.65
C GLN A 18 -4.19 6.94 -16.49
N ILE A 19 -4.71 7.91 -15.72
CA ILE A 19 -5.69 7.63 -14.66
C ILE A 19 -7.00 7.21 -15.33
N THR A 20 -7.32 5.93 -15.28
CA THR A 20 -8.57 5.40 -15.83
C THR A 20 -9.69 5.48 -14.81
N THR A 21 -10.85 6.02 -15.20
CA THR A 21 -12.08 5.85 -14.43
C THR A 21 -12.54 4.40 -14.50
N PRO A 22 -13.05 3.80 -13.40
CA PRO A 22 -13.56 2.43 -13.44
C PRO A 22 -14.67 2.34 -14.49
N LYS A 23 -14.52 1.41 -15.44
CA LYS A 23 -15.48 1.23 -16.52
C LYS A 23 -16.78 0.64 -15.93
N PRO A 24 -17.96 1.22 -16.23
CA PRO A 24 -19.24 0.64 -15.80
C PRO A 24 -19.34 -0.82 -16.28
N GLY A 25 -19.64 -1.75 -15.36
CA GLY A 25 -19.70 -3.19 -15.63
C GLY A 25 -18.39 -3.96 -15.38
N PHE A 26 -17.28 -3.28 -15.07
CA PHE A 26 -16.05 -3.92 -14.58
C PHE A 26 -15.95 -3.80 -13.07
N GLU A 27 -16.88 -4.45 -12.37
CA GLU A 27 -16.74 -4.66 -10.93
C GLU A 27 -15.81 -5.87 -10.72
N LEU A 28 -14.85 -5.76 -9.80
CA LEU A 28 -13.84 -6.79 -9.51
C LEU A 28 -14.47 -7.95 -8.72
N THR A 29 -15.52 -8.53 -9.29
CA THR A 29 -16.28 -9.65 -8.72
C THR A 29 -15.84 -10.90 -9.47
N LEU A 30 -14.79 -11.55 -8.95
CA LEU A 30 -14.35 -12.85 -9.44
C LEU A 30 -15.37 -13.92 -9.04
N VAL A 31 -16.32 -14.20 -9.94
CA VAL A 31 -17.18 -15.38 -9.84
C VAL A 31 -16.54 -16.48 -10.67
N ALA A 32 -15.72 -17.32 -10.04
CA ALA A 32 -15.16 -18.50 -10.68
C ALA A 32 -16.05 -19.70 -10.37
N ASN A 33 -16.87 -20.13 -11.34
CA ASN A 33 -17.61 -21.38 -11.26
C ASN A 33 -16.67 -22.51 -11.73
N VAL A 34 -16.27 -23.37 -10.79
CA VAL A 34 -15.28 -24.45 -11.00
C VAL A 34 -15.73 -25.46 -12.05
N ASP A 35 -17.04 -25.66 -12.20
CA ASP A 35 -17.61 -26.64 -13.13
C ASP A 35 -17.68 -26.12 -14.57
N THR A 36 -17.60 -24.79 -14.75
CA THR A 36 -17.65 -24.13 -16.07
C THR A 36 -16.34 -23.45 -16.46
N ILE A 37 -15.23 -23.71 -15.76
CA ILE A 37 -13.91 -23.18 -16.17
C ILE A 37 -13.51 -23.84 -17.49
N SER A 38 -13.90 -23.20 -18.58
CA SER A 38 -13.36 -23.50 -19.91
C SER A 38 -12.00 -22.81 -20.08
N PRO A 39 -11.01 -23.44 -20.74
CA PRO A 39 -9.70 -22.83 -21.02
C PRO A 39 -9.77 -21.46 -21.74
N GLN A 40 -10.91 -21.11 -22.32
CA GLN A 40 -11.12 -19.85 -23.04
C GLN A 40 -11.61 -18.67 -22.20
N ASP A 41 -12.05 -18.87 -20.95
CA ASP A 41 -12.78 -17.83 -20.18
C ASP A 41 -11.99 -17.14 -19.05
N ALA A 42 -10.72 -17.47 -18.83
CA ALA A 42 -9.91 -16.76 -17.84
C ALA A 42 -8.43 -16.84 -18.16
N ALA A 43 -7.65 -15.92 -17.58
CA ALA A 43 -6.19 -15.89 -17.57
C ALA A 43 -5.52 -17.13 -16.90
N ILE A 44 -6.23 -18.27 -16.83
CA ILE A 44 -5.81 -19.53 -16.23
C ILE A 44 -5.34 -20.44 -17.37
N PHE A 45 -4.02 -20.48 -17.58
CA PHE A 45 -3.42 -21.47 -18.47
C PHE A 45 -3.64 -22.90 -17.98
N LYS A 46 -3.65 -23.86 -18.93
CA LYS A 46 -3.74 -25.30 -18.66
C LYS A 46 -2.74 -25.73 -17.58
N SER A 47 -1.52 -25.18 -17.60
CA SER A 47 -0.43 -25.40 -16.63
C SER A 47 -0.80 -25.19 -15.14
N HIS A 48 -1.83 -24.39 -14.87
CA HIS A 48 -2.33 -24.09 -13.53
C HIS A 48 -3.35 -25.11 -13.03
N ILE A 49 -3.91 -25.94 -13.92
CA ILE A 49 -4.99 -26.89 -13.63
C ILE A 49 -4.70 -28.32 -14.13
N ASP A 50 -3.47 -28.62 -14.58
CA ASP A 50 -3.11 -29.93 -15.16
C ASP A 50 -3.34 -31.12 -14.22
N SER A 51 -3.32 -30.87 -12.92
CA SER A 51 -3.42 -31.88 -11.86
C SER A 51 -4.50 -31.47 -10.88
N ASP A 52 -5.20 -32.45 -10.30
CA ASP A 52 -6.29 -32.22 -9.37
C ASP A 52 -5.85 -31.41 -8.14
N ALA A 53 -4.65 -31.68 -7.61
CA ALA A 53 -4.05 -30.89 -6.53
C ALA A 53 -3.78 -29.43 -6.93
N LYS A 54 -3.39 -29.18 -8.19
CA LYS A 54 -3.20 -27.81 -8.69
C LYS A 54 -4.54 -27.08 -8.85
N ARG A 55 -5.59 -27.79 -9.30
CA ARG A 55 -6.95 -27.27 -9.44
C ARG A 55 -7.50 -26.80 -8.09
N GLU A 56 -7.40 -27.65 -7.07
CA GLU A 56 -7.85 -27.31 -5.71
C GLU A 56 -7.11 -26.08 -5.15
N LYS A 57 -5.79 -26.03 -5.34
CA LYS A 57 -4.96 -24.90 -4.93
C LYS A 57 -5.33 -23.62 -5.68
N ALA A 58 -5.52 -23.70 -7.00
CA ALA A 58 -5.93 -22.56 -7.82
C ALA A 58 -7.30 -22.03 -7.39
N CYS A 59 -8.25 -22.91 -7.13
CA CYS A 59 -9.57 -22.56 -6.62
C CYS A 59 -9.47 -21.82 -5.28
N THR A 60 -8.71 -22.36 -4.33
CA THR A 60 -8.49 -21.73 -3.02
C THR A 60 -7.89 -20.33 -3.13
N LEU A 61 -6.87 -20.16 -3.99
CA LEU A 61 -6.21 -18.87 -4.20
C LEU A 61 -7.14 -17.86 -4.87
N LEU A 62 -7.89 -18.28 -5.89
CA LEU A 62 -8.85 -17.42 -6.59
C LEU A 62 -9.98 -16.98 -5.67
N GLN A 63 -10.52 -17.90 -4.87
CA GLN A 63 -11.58 -17.60 -3.90
C GLN A 63 -11.12 -16.57 -2.86
N GLY A 64 -9.86 -16.64 -2.42
CA GLY A 64 -9.27 -15.70 -1.46
C GLY A 64 -8.75 -14.39 -2.05
N PHE A 65 -8.61 -14.30 -3.38
CA PHE A 65 -7.85 -13.22 -4.04
C PHE A 65 -8.37 -11.82 -3.72
N ARG A 66 -9.69 -11.61 -3.72
CA ARG A 66 -10.29 -10.31 -3.40
C ARG A 66 -9.91 -9.84 -1.99
N ASN A 67 -9.99 -10.74 -1.01
CA ASN A 67 -9.65 -10.44 0.38
C ASN A 67 -8.13 -10.21 0.52
N TYR A 68 -7.31 -11.00 -0.17
CA TYR A 68 -5.87 -10.83 -0.21
C TYR A 68 -5.45 -9.46 -0.77
N LEU A 69 -6.02 -9.05 -1.92
CA LEU A 69 -5.76 -7.73 -2.51
C LEU A 69 -6.20 -6.60 -1.57
N HIS A 70 -7.41 -6.66 -1.04
CA HIS A 70 -7.91 -5.64 -0.12
C HIS A 70 -7.07 -5.55 1.15
N TYR A 71 -6.59 -6.69 1.66
CA TYR A 71 -5.65 -6.70 2.79
C TYR A 71 -4.36 -5.96 2.44
N HIS A 72 -3.73 -6.27 1.30
CA HIS A 72 -2.47 -5.64 0.91
C HIS A 72 -2.59 -4.15 0.60
N ILE A 73 -3.70 -3.69 0.01
CA ILE A 73 -3.96 -2.25 -0.18
C ILE A 73 -4.03 -1.53 1.17
N LYS A 74 -4.78 -2.09 2.13
CA LYS A 74 -4.88 -1.52 3.49
C LYS A 74 -3.53 -1.56 4.21
N ALA A 75 -2.78 -2.66 4.09
CA ALA A 75 -1.46 -2.79 4.70
C ALA A 75 -0.47 -1.75 4.16
N SER A 76 -0.43 -1.56 2.84
CA SER A 76 0.38 -0.52 2.19
C SER A 76 0.03 0.88 2.66
N LYS A 77 -1.27 1.19 2.82
CA LYS A 77 -1.72 2.47 3.39
C LYS A 77 -1.22 2.65 4.83
N THR A 78 -1.37 1.64 5.69
CA THR A 78 -0.88 1.68 7.07
C THR A 78 0.64 1.84 7.14
N TYR A 79 1.38 1.13 6.28
CA TYR A 79 2.84 1.27 6.19
C TYR A 79 3.26 2.69 5.79
N LEU A 80 2.56 3.28 4.83
CA LEU A 80 2.80 4.67 4.43
C LEU A 80 2.52 5.63 5.59
N HIS A 81 1.42 5.45 6.33
CA HIS A 81 1.15 6.25 7.54
C HIS A 81 2.23 6.10 8.62
N ILE A 82 2.78 4.91 8.82
CA ILE A 82 3.91 4.70 9.75
C ILE A 82 5.14 5.50 9.30
N ARG A 83 5.48 5.44 8.01
CA ARG A 83 6.62 6.21 7.45
C ARG A 83 6.42 7.71 7.55
N MET A 84 5.22 8.20 7.25
CA MET A 84 4.87 9.61 7.36
C MET A 84 5.02 10.10 8.81
N ARG A 85 4.51 9.35 9.80
CA ARG A 85 4.68 9.68 11.22
C ARG A 85 6.14 9.76 11.63
N LYS A 86 6.94 8.73 11.30
CA LYS A 86 8.40 8.76 11.55
C LYS A 86 9.07 9.98 10.93
N ARG A 87 8.66 10.38 9.73
CA ARG A 87 9.22 11.57 9.06
C ARG A 87 8.84 12.86 9.78
N VAL A 88 7.60 12.99 10.26
CA VAL A 88 7.14 14.13 11.05
C VAL A 88 7.87 14.20 12.39
N ASP A 89 8.06 13.08 13.08
CA ASP A 89 8.80 13.04 14.36
C ASP A 89 10.24 13.55 14.20
N LEU A 90 10.92 13.16 13.13
CA LEU A 90 12.27 13.66 12.81
C LEU A 90 12.29 15.18 12.54
N LEU A 91 11.28 15.70 11.82
CA LEU A 91 11.18 17.13 11.54
C LEU A 91 10.89 17.94 12.81
N LEU A 92 10.06 17.42 13.71
CA LEU A 92 9.77 18.05 15.00
C LEU A 92 11.02 18.09 15.89
N GLN A 93 11.79 17.00 15.95
CA GLN A 93 13.07 16.97 16.67
C GLN A 93 14.07 17.99 16.12
N ALA A 94 14.16 18.14 14.80
CA ALA A 94 15.04 19.12 14.17
C ALA A 94 14.61 20.58 14.43
N LYS A 95 13.31 20.82 14.68
CA LYS A 95 12.75 22.16 14.95
C LYS A 95 12.94 22.61 16.41
N ASP A 96 12.98 21.67 17.36
CA ASP A 96 13.20 21.92 18.79
C ASP A 96 14.60 21.43 19.26
N PRO A 97 15.74 21.98 18.78
CA PRO A 97 17.04 21.64 19.36
C PRO A 97 17.20 22.14 20.81
N ALA A 98 16.27 22.99 21.29
CA ALA A 98 16.34 23.68 22.58
C ALA A 98 15.82 22.88 23.80
N LYS A 99 15.23 21.69 23.61
CA LYS A 99 14.72 20.84 24.72
C LYS A 99 15.62 19.65 25.06
N THR A 100 16.80 19.56 24.44
CA THR A 100 17.86 18.80 25.08
C THR A 100 18.30 19.63 26.28
N SER A 101 18.00 19.16 27.49
CA SER A 101 18.59 19.77 28.69
C SER A 101 20.10 19.76 28.47
N LYS A 102 20.69 20.95 28.31
CA LYS A 102 22.14 21.10 28.20
C LYS A 102 22.71 20.66 29.54
N LYS A 103 23.08 19.38 29.66
CA LYS A 103 23.85 18.90 30.79
C LYS A 103 25.26 19.46 30.63
N THR A 104 25.75 20.16 31.64
CA THR A 104 27.19 20.45 31.73
C THR A 104 27.95 19.12 31.73
N ILE A 105 29.20 19.10 31.27
CA ILE A 105 30.08 17.90 31.23
C ILE A 105 30.02 17.04 32.52
N THR A 106 29.70 17.65 33.66
CA THR A 106 29.55 17.02 34.98
C THR A 106 28.13 16.49 35.30
N GLY A 107 27.21 16.47 34.34
CA GLY A 107 25.88 15.83 34.46
C GLY A 107 24.83 16.59 35.28
N LYS A 108 25.11 17.79 35.79
CA LYS A 108 24.15 18.60 36.55
C LYS A 108 23.31 19.50 35.64
N THR A 109 21.99 19.49 35.86
CA THR A 109 21.01 20.34 35.16
C THR A 109 21.07 21.76 35.70
N PHE A 110 21.13 22.75 34.82
CA PHE A 110 21.12 24.16 35.20
C PHE A 110 19.67 24.65 35.33
N ASP A 111 19.16 24.77 36.56
CA ASP A 111 17.89 25.43 36.82
C ASP A 111 18.10 26.94 36.84
N ARG A 112 17.56 27.63 35.83
CA ARG A 112 17.50 29.09 35.84
C ARG A 112 16.23 29.51 36.55
N LYS A 113 16.35 29.91 37.82
CA LYS A 113 15.25 30.62 38.50
C LYS A 113 14.93 31.90 37.73
N VAL A 114 13.66 32.04 37.38
CA VAL A 114 13.05 33.31 36.94
C VAL A 114 12.86 34.19 38.16
#